data_AF-A0A7X7MTS3-F1
#
_entry.id   AF-A0A7X7MTS3-F1
#
_cell.length_a   1.000
_cell.length_b   1.000
_cell.length_c   1.000
_cell.angle_alpha   90.00
_cell.angle_beta   90.00
_cell.angle_gamma   90.00
#
_symmetry.space_group_name_H-M   'P 1'
#
loop_
_entity.id
_entity.type
_entity.pdbx_description
1 polymer ?
#
loop_
_entity_poly.entity_id
_entity_poly.type
_entity_poly.pdbx_seq_one_letter_code
_entity_poly.pdbx_strand_id
1 'polypeptide(L)'
;GRCGHICNASYAVSGTKRGQHIGEILVKDCMIEAKKAGFRILQFNAVVKTNKAALKLYQKLGFTQLGIIPNGFLMKDGTYQDIIPHYHEL
;
A
#
# COMPACT_ATOMS: atom_id res chain seq x y z
N GLY A 1 16.76 -12.47 -7.50
CA GLY A 1 17.09 -12.44 -6.05
C GLY A 1 16.20 -13.42 -5.30
N ARG A 2 16.49 -13.71 -4.02
CA ARG A 2 15.76 -14.73 -3.22
C ARG A 2 14.39 -14.26 -2.68
N CYS A 3 13.97 -13.03 -2.99
CA CYS A 3 12.73 -12.41 -2.51
C CYS A 3 11.55 -12.54 -3.49
N GLY A 4 11.56 -13.52 -4.42
CA GLY A 4 10.50 -13.67 -5.42
C GLY A 4 9.10 -13.97 -4.87
N HIS A 5 8.99 -14.30 -3.58
CA HIS A 5 7.74 -14.56 -2.88
C HIS A 5 7.08 -13.29 -2.29
N ILE A 6 7.71 -12.12 -2.47
CA ILE A 6 7.18 -10.81 -2.03
C ILE A 6 6.59 -10.10 -3.24
N CYS A 7 5.28 -9.85 -3.25
CA CYS A 7 4.61 -9.06 -4.27
C CYS A 7 4.41 -7.61 -3.83
N ASN A 8 4.06 -6.77 -4.80
CA ASN A 8 3.65 -5.38 -4.61
C ASN A 8 2.41 -5.11 -5.48
N ALA A 9 1.62 -4.12 -5.13
CA ALA A 9 0.50 -3.63 -5.91
C ALA A 9 0.35 -2.11 -5.75
N SER A 10 -0.35 -1.48 -6.68
CA SER A 10 -0.65 -0.05 -6.64
C SER A 10 -2.10 0.17 -7.02
N TYR A 11 -2.74 1.14 -6.37
CA TYR A 11 -4.17 1.38 -6.52
C TYR A 11 -4.44 2.86 -6.78
N ALA A 12 -5.44 3.10 -7.63
CA ALA A 12 -6.04 4.41 -7.81
C ALA A 12 -7.56 4.24 -7.81
N VAL A 13 -8.26 5.11 -7.07
CA VAL A 13 -9.72 5.16 -7.04
C VAL A 13 -10.15 6.53 -7.52
N SER A 14 -11.13 6.57 -8.41
CA SER A 14 -11.69 7.84 -8.88
C SER A 14 -12.17 8.70 -7.71
N GLY A 15 -11.87 10.00 -7.76
CA GLY A 15 -12.32 10.97 -6.75
C GLY A 15 -13.84 11.00 -6.58
N THR A 16 -14.59 10.75 -7.66
CA THR A 16 -16.07 10.70 -7.65
C THR A 16 -16.65 9.46 -6.97
N LYS A 17 -15.81 8.49 -6.60
CA LYS A 17 -16.20 7.23 -5.95
C LYS A 17 -15.66 7.10 -4.53
N ARG A 18 -15.18 8.21 -3.93
CA ARG A 18 -14.76 8.24 -2.52
C ARG A 18 -15.93 7.87 -1.60
N GLY A 19 -15.61 7.30 -0.43
CA GLY A 19 -16.61 6.89 0.57
C GLY A 19 -17.33 5.57 0.28
N GLN A 20 -17.10 4.94 -0.88
CA GLN A 20 -17.76 3.67 -1.26
C GLN A 20 -16.93 2.43 -0.95
N HIS A 21 -15.90 2.55 -0.10
CA HIS A 21 -15.01 1.44 0.29
C HIS A 21 -14.31 0.68 -0.86
N ILE A 22 -14.28 1.23 -2.08
CA ILE A 22 -13.68 0.58 -3.25
C ILE A 22 -12.20 0.24 -3.02
N GLY A 23 -11.44 1.12 -2.37
CA GLY A 23 -10.05 0.84 -2.04
C GLY A 23 -9.88 -0.38 -1.13
N GLU A 24 -10.80 -0.60 -0.20
CA GLU A 24 -10.79 -1.78 0.67
C GLU A 24 -11.08 -3.06 -0.12
N ILE A 25 -12.04 -3.00 -1.03
CA ILE A 25 -12.40 -4.13 -1.91
C ILE A 25 -11.20 -4.51 -2.78
N LEU A 26 -10.56 -3.53 -3.43
CA LEU A 26 -9.40 -3.76 -4.31
C LEU A 26 -8.22 -4.40 -3.56
N VAL A 27 -7.92 -3.93 -2.34
CA VAL A 27 -6.79 -4.48 -1.57
C VAL A 27 -7.09 -5.91 -1.11
N LYS A 28 -8.31 -6.18 -0.63
CA LYS A 28 -8.70 -7.54 -0.22
C LYS A 28 -8.68 -8.53 -1.38
N ASP A 29 -9.19 -8.12 -2.53
CA ASP A 29 -9.15 -8.91 -3.76
C ASP A 29 -7.71 -9.24 -4.16
N CYS A 30 -6.83 -8.23 -4.16
CA CYS A 30 -5.41 -8.42 -4.42
C CYS A 30 -4.74 -9.38 -3.43
N MET A 31 -5.06 -9.33 -2.14
CA MET A 31 -4.52 -10.26 -1.15
C MET A 31 -4.94 -11.71 -1.45
N ILE A 32 -6.20 -11.92 -1.85
CA ILE A 32 -6.71 -13.24 -2.25
C ILE A 32 -5.97 -13.75 -3.48
N GLU A 33 -5.87 -12.92 -4.53
CA GLU A 33 -5.20 -13.31 -5.78
C GLU A 33 -3.70 -13.51 -5.60
N ALA A 34 -3.04 -12.68 -4.79
CA ALA A 34 -1.62 -12.84 -4.49
C ALA A 34 -1.34 -14.16 -3.76
N LYS A 35 -2.20 -14.56 -2.83
CA LYS A 35 -2.11 -15.86 -2.16
C LYS A 35 -2.29 -17.02 -3.14
N LYS A 36 -3.29 -16.95 -4.03
CA LYS A 36 -3.51 -17.95 -5.09
C LYS A 36 -2.33 -18.05 -6.05
N ALA A 37 -1.68 -16.94 -6.35
CA ALA A 37 -0.49 -16.87 -7.19
C ALA A 37 0.80 -17.37 -6.50
N GLY A 38 0.74 -17.77 -5.22
CA GLY A 38 1.87 -18.33 -4.49
C GLY A 38 2.77 -17.31 -3.79
N PHE A 39 2.37 -16.04 -3.72
CA PHE A 39 3.09 -15.04 -2.91
C PHE A 39 2.84 -15.25 -1.42
N ARG A 40 3.80 -14.84 -0.60
CA ARG A 40 3.78 -14.98 0.86
C ARG A 40 3.65 -13.64 1.58
N ILE A 41 4.10 -12.56 0.94
CA ILE A 41 4.10 -11.21 1.51
C ILE A 41 3.63 -10.24 0.44
N LEU A 42 2.70 -9.35 0.79
CA LEU A 42 2.35 -8.17 0.01
C LEU A 42 3.01 -6.95 0.66
N GLN A 43 3.86 -6.25 -0.10
CA GLN A 43 4.59 -5.07 0.38
C GLN A 43 4.21 -3.83 -0.44
N PHE A 44 3.85 -2.74 0.24
CA PHE A 44 3.70 -1.42 -0.35
C PHE A 44 4.93 -0.58 -0.06
N ASN A 45 5.70 -0.29 -1.10
CA ASN A 45 7.02 0.35 -0.95
C ASN A 45 6.95 1.84 -0.60
N ALA A 46 5.91 2.55 -1.06
CA ALA A 46 5.85 4.00 -0.96
C ALA A 46 4.40 4.48 -0.70
N VAL A 47 4.00 4.49 0.58
CA VAL A 47 2.74 5.12 1.00
C VAL A 47 3.06 6.48 1.61
N VAL A 48 2.64 7.57 0.96
CA VAL A 48 2.92 8.94 1.42
C VAL A 48 2.30 9.18 2.80
N LYS A 49 3.08 9.74 3.74
CA LYS A 49 2.69 9.96 5.15
C LYS A 49 1.45 10.84 5.33
N THR A 50 1.15 11.69 4.36
CA THR A 50 -0.04 12.56 4.33
C THR A 50 -1.29 11.84 3.83
N ASN A 51 -1.17 10.66 3.22
CA ASN A 51 -2.31 9.86 2.75
C ASN A 51 -2.99 9.13 3.93
N LYS A 52 -3.66 9.89 4.80
CA LYS A 52 -4.31 9.36 6.01
C LYS A 52 -5.39 8.31 5.71
N ALA A 53 -6.05 8.40 4.57
CA ALA A 53 -7.06 7.43 4.16
C ALA A 53 -6.44 6.05 3.89
N ALA A 54 -5.35 5.99 3.10
CA ALA A 54 -4.65 4.74 2.83
C ALA A 54 -4.02 4.15 4.09
N LEU A 55 -3.38 4.98 4.93
CA LEU A 55 -2.77 4.51 6.19
C LEU A 55 -3.80 3.87 7.12
N LYS A 56 -4.98 4.49 7.29
CA LYS A 56 -6.08 3.92 8.09
C LYS A 56 -6.60 2.62 7.49
N LEU A 57 -6.73 2.56 6.16
CA LEU A 57 -7.17 1.35 5.47
C LEU A 57 -6.17 0.20 5.68
N TYR A 58 -4.89 0.43 5.44
CA TYR A 58 -3.87 -0.62 5.58
C TYR A 58 -3.73 -1.09 7.03
N GLN A 59 -3.81 -0.18 8.01
CA GLN A 59 -3.87 -0.55 9.41
C GLN A 59 -5.09 -1.43 9.72
N LYS A 60 -6.28 -1.07 9.22
CA LYS A 60 -7.52 -1.88 9.37
C LYS A 60 -7.38 -3.27 8.74
N LEU A 61 -6.63 -3.38 7.64
CA LEU A 61 -6.38 -4.63 6.93
C LEU A 61 -5.21 -5.43 7.50
N GLY A 62 -4.61 -5.02 8.63
CA GLY A 62 -3.56 -5.79 9.29
C GLY A 62 -2.15 -5.59 8.72
N PHE A 63 -1.93 -4.57 7.89
CA PHE A 63 -0.58 -4.26 7.42
C PHE A 63 0.29 -3.74 8.56
N THR A 64 1.55 -4.17 8.57
CA THR A 64 2.58 -3.70 9.50
C THR A 64 3.41 -2.60 8.84
N GLN A 65 3.63 -1.51 9.56
CA GLN A 65 4.52 -0.42 9.14
C GLN A 65 5.98 -0.82 9.40
N LEU A 66 6.83 -0.69 8.38
CA LEU A 66 8.26 -1.00 8.51
C LEU A 66 9.06 0.17 9.09
N GLY A 67 8.56 1.39 8.92
CA GLY A 67 9.24 2.62 9.36
C GLY A 67 8.87 3.81 8.49
N ILE A 68 9.56 4.93 8.70
CA ILE A 68 9.42 6.15 7.91
C ILE A 68 10.72 6.38 7.14
N ILE A 69 10.60 6.57 5.83
CA ILE A 69 11.70 7.06 4.99
C ILE A 69 11.46 8.56 4.76
N PRO A 70 12.28 9.44 5.34
CA PRO A 70 12.12 10.88 5.17
C PRO A 70 12.38 11.26 3.71
N ASN A 71 11.59 12.22 3.19
CA ASN A 71 11.73 12.72 1.82
C ASN A 71 11.69 11.64 0.70
N GLY A 72 11.04 10.50 0.94
CA GLY A 72 11.01 9.38 0.00
C GLY A 72 10.06 9.53 -1.20
N PHE A 73 9.29 10.62 -1.29
CA PHE A 73 8.37 10.88 -2.40
C PHE A 73 8.52 12.31 -2.95
N LEU A 74 8.85 12.41 -4.24
CA LEU A 74 8.93 13.69 -4.96
C LEU A 74 7.54 14.14 -5.43
N MET A 75 7.12 15.31 -4.98
CA MET A 75 5.88 15.95 -5.38
C MET A 75 6.05 16.69 -6.71
N LYS A 76 4.93 16.95 -7.40
CA LYS A 76 4.94 17.68 -8.68
C LYS A 76 5.44 19.12 -8.55
N ASP A 77 5.36 19.72 -7.37
CA ASP A 77 5.83 21.06 -7.06
C ASP A 77 7.33 21.10 -6.69
N GLY A 78 8.04 19.97 -6.76
CA GLY A 78 9.46 19.85 -6.43
C GLY A 78 9.76 19.64 -4.95
N THR A 79 8.74 19.64 -4.08
CA THR A 79 8.91 19.34 -2.66
C THR A 79 8.97 17.83 -2.40
N TYR A 80 9.46 17.44 -1.23
CA TYR A 80 9.54 16.03 -0.82
C TYR A 80 8.58 15.73 0.33
N GLN A 81 8.03 14.52 0.33
CA GLN A 81 7.26 13.98 1.45
C GLN A 81 7.80 12.65 1.94
N ASP A 82 7.64 12.41 3.23
CA ASP A 82 7.93 11.13 3.85
C ASP A 82 7.04 10.01 3.27
N ILE A 83 7.61 8.82 3.15
CA ILE A 83 6.87 7.59 2.86
C ILE A 83 6.96 6.61 4.02
N ILE A 84 5.95 5.75 4.10
CA ILE A 84 5.86 4.68 5.07
C ILE A 84 5.73 3.38 4.28
N PRO A 85 6.77 2.55 4.19
CA PRO A 85 6.65 1.21 3.64
C PRO A 85 5.81 0.32 4.58
N HIS A 86 5.00 -0.55 3.99
CA HIS A 86 4.14 -1.49 4.73
C HIS A 86 4.28 -2.90 4.16
N TYR A 87 4.06 -3.91 5.00
CA TYR A 87 3.90 -5.29 4.53
C TYR A 87 2.73 -6.01 5.21
N HIS A 88 2.25 -7.07 4.58
CA HIS A 88 1.25 -7.99 5.12
C HIS A 88 1.61 -9.42 4.71
N GLU A 89 1.53 -10.37 5.63
CA GLU A 89 1.70 -11.82 5.35
C GLU A 89 0.41 -12.42 4.79
N LEU A 90 0.47 -13.09 3.64
CA LEU A 90 -0.71 -13.54 2.87
C LEU A 90 -1.26 -14.91 3.28
#